data_AF-A0A3M3EX38-F1
#
_entry.id   AF-A0A3M3EX38-F1
#
_cell.length_a   1.000
_cell.length_b   1.000
_cell.length_c   1.000
_cell.angle_alpha   90.00
_cell.angle_beta   90.00
_cell.angle_gamma   90.00
#
_symmetry.space_group_name_H-M   'P 1'
#
loop_
_entity.id
_entity.type
_entity.pdbx_description
1 polymer ?
#
loop_
_entity_poly.entity_id
_entity_poly.type
_entity_poly.pdbx_seq_one_letter_code
_entity_poly.pdbx_strand_id
1 'polypeptide(L)'
;MTRPGTWGLSVFSALCGCMPAQTSLIGTPIEGYNHTSAAIHHFSVNRNGGPGIGPYGGGGKQNCCVGMPAQWSPGLKVLVEWEKDPAPHAYGSWPERRHTDEWRTRMKAHRAGYSRHSVWVEVAPYERLGVVDVHFLPCDQVAVSAVVTLPGMPGYPFGFPRRMEALSPCPVH
;
A
#
# COMPACT_ATOMS: atom_id res chain seq x y z
N MET A 1 -80.92 -10.52 18.49
CA MET A 1 -80.20 -9.70 17.49
C MET A 1 -78.78 -9.49 17.99
N THR A 2 -77.79 -10.20 17.45
CA THR A 2 -76.37 -10.00 17.76
C THR A 2 -75.58 -10.13 16.46
N ARG A 3 -74.87 -9.05 16.09
CA ARG A 3 -74.03 -8.96 14.88
C ARG A 3 -72.66 -9.61 15.14
N PRO A 4 -72.05 -10.33 14.18
CA PRO A 4 -70.65 -10.74 14.29
C PRO A 4 -69.72 -9.62 13.80
N GLY A 5 -68.66 -9.37 14.57
CA GLY A 5 -67.62 -8.39 14.25
C GLY A 5 -66.62 -8.90 13.24
N THR A 6 -66.33 -8.09 12.22
CA THR A 6 -65.26 -8.31 11.24
C THR A 6 -63.97 -7.67 11.75
N TRP A 7 -62.98 -8.50 12.09
CA TRP A 7 -61.62 -8.06 12.41
C TRP A 7 -60.80 -7.99 11.12
N GLY A 8 -60.40 -6.78 10.72
CA GLY A 8 -59.50 -6.56 9.58
C GLY A 8 -58.06 -6.94 9.94
N LEU A 9 -57.50 -7.91 9.23
CA LEU A 9 -56.08 -8.25 9.28
C LEU A 9 -55.27 -7.23 8.48
N SER A 10 -54.53 -6.36 9.18
CA SER A 10 -53.50 -5.51 8.58
C SER A 10 -52.23 -6.32 8.36
N VAL A 11 -51.85 -6.50 7.09
CA VAL A 11 -50.59 -7.16 6.69
C VAL A 11 -49.46 -6.13 6.80
N PHE A 12 -48.65 -6.24 7.86
CA PHE A 12 -47.39 -5.51 7.96
C PHE A 12 -46.34 -6.20 7.08
N SER A 13 -45.98 -5.57 5.96
CA SER A 13 -44.87 -6.01 5.12
C SER A 13 -43.55 -5.67 5.81
N ALA A 14 -42.88 -6.67 6.36
CA ALA A 14 -41.55 -6.53 6.94
C ALA A 14 -40.50 -6.37 5.83
N LEU A 15 -40.00 -5.15 5.63
CA LEU A 15 -38.83 -4.87 4.81
C LEU A 15 -37.59 -5.44 5.52
N CYS A 16 -37.13 -6.61 5.10
CA CYS A 16 -35.86 -7.18 5.55
C CYS A 16 -34.71 -6.39 4.91
N GLY A 17 -34.17 -5.40 5.63
CA GLY A 17 -32.99 -4.67 5.19
C GLY A 17 -31.77 -5.58 5.17
N CYS A 18 -31.12 -5.72 4.01
CA CYS A 18 -29.82 -6.37 3.91
C CYS A 18 -28.77 -5.54 4.67
N MET A 19 -28.35 -6.02 5.83
CA MET A 19 -27.16 -5.49 6.50
C MET A 19 -25.93 -5.88 5.68
N PRO A 20 -25.00 -4.95 5.38
CA PRO A 20 -23.74 -5.32 4.75
C PRO A 20 -22.98 -6.29 5.67
N ALA A 21 -22.53 -7.42 5.12
CA ALA A 21 -21.75 -8.39 5.85
C ALA A 21 -20.49 -7.72 6.41
N GLN A 22 -20.25 -7.85 7.70
CA GLN A 22 -19.02 -7.37 8.33
C GLN A 22 -17.84 -8.10 7.69
N THR A 23 -17.03 -7.37 6.92
CA THR A 23 -15.84 -7.94 6.30
C THR A 23 -14.79 -8.14 7.38
N SER A 24 -14.45 -9.39 7.68
CA SER A 24 -13.37 -9.71 8.61
C SER A 24 -12.03 -9.29 7.99
N LEU A 25 -11.30 -8.43 8.71
CA LEU A 25 -9.97 -8.00 8.32
C LEU A 25 -8.93 -8.96 8.91
N ILE A 26 -8.03 -9.44 8.07
CA ILE A 26 -6.90 -10.31 8.41
C ILE A 26 -5.65 -9.45 8.46
N GLY A 27 -4.90 -9.52 9.57
CA GLY A 27 -3.60 -8.89 9.68
C GLY A 27 -2.63 -9.51 8.68
N THR A 28 -2.19 -8.72 7.71
CA THR A 28 -1.43 -9.17 6.55
C THR A 28 -0.05 -8.51 6.52
N PRO A 29 1.03 -9.27 6.28
CA PRO A 29 2.37 -8.69 6.18
C PRO A 29 2.47 -7.74 4.98
N ILE A 30 3.32 -6.72 5.14
CA ILE A 30 3.62 -5.72 4.13
C ILE A 30 5.04 -5.93 3.63
N GLU A 31 5.18 -6.02 2.33
CA GLU A 31 6.44 -6.11 1.61
C GLU A 31 6.50 -5.00 0.56
N GLY A 32 7.70 -4.63 0.14
CA GLY A 32 7.85 -3.58 -0.86
C GLY A 32 8.94 -3.88 -1.88
N TYR A 33 8.73 -3.37 -3.08
CA TYR A 33 9.61 -3.48 -4.23
C TYR A 33 9.83 -2.09 -4.81
N ASN A 34 11.08 -1.68 -4.91
CA ASN A 34 11.44 -0.37 -5.42
C ASN A 34 12.08 -0.53 -6.80
N HIS A 35 11.41 -0.02 -7.83
CA HIS A 35 11.88 -0.08 -9.22
C HIS A 35 12.68 1.16 -9.63
N THR A 36 12.93 2.08 -8.70
CA THR A 36 13.53 3.41 -8.95
C THR A 36 14.96 3.52 -8.39
N SER A 37 15.66 4.58 -8.80
CA SER A 37 16.99 4.95 -8.31
C SER A 37 16.99 5.61 -6.93
N ALA A 38 15.85 6.16 -6.49
CA ALA A 38 15.71 6.74 -5.17
C ALA A 38 15.57 5.65 -4.11
N ALA A 39 15.85 5.95 -2.85
CA ALA A 39 15.50 5.04 -1.76
C ALA A 39 14.12 5.40 -1.19
N ILE A 40 13.35 4.37 -0.84
CA ILE A 40 12.13 4.51 -0.05
C ILE A 40 12.55 4.42 1.42
N HIS A 41 12.72 5.59 2.04
CA HIS A 41 13.20 5.69 3.42
C HIS A 41 12.19 5.11 4.41
N HIS A 42 10.90 5.37 4.18
CA HIS A 42 9.77 4.83 4.93
C HIS A 42 8.56 4.73 4.02
N PHE A 43 7.71 3.71 4.24
CA PHE A 43 6.37 3.68 3.65
C PHE A 43 5.37 2.99 4.57
N SER A 44 4.08 3.20 4.32
CA SER A 44 3.00 2.52 5.03
C SER A 44 1.81 2.22 4.13
N VAL A 45 1.05 1.18 4.49
CA VAL A 45 -0.24 0.81 3.89
C VAL A 45 -1.32 0.94 4.95
N ASN A 46 -2.33 1.78 4.73
CA ASN A 46 -3.35 2.14 5.72
C ASN A 46 -2.71 2.48 7.08
N ARG A 47 -1.65 3.29 7.08
CA ARG A 47 -0.85 3.71 8.24
C ARG A 47 -0.07 2.60 8.97
N ASN A 48 -0.04 1.38 8.44
CA ASN A 48 0.80 0.30 8.96
C ASN A 48 2.13 0.27 8.19
N GLY A 49 3.25 0.32 8.91
CA GLY A 49 4.57 0.54 8.32
C GLY A 49 5.15 -0.67 7.57
N GLY A 50 5.73 -0.41 6.40
CA GLY A 50 6.53 -1.36 5.63
C GLY A 50 8.05 -1.22 5.91
N PRO A 51 8.88 -2.13 5.40
CA PRO A 51 10.34 -2.06 5.54
C PRO A 51 10.94 -0.94 4.67
N GLY A 52 12.04 -0.32 5.11
CA GLY A 52 12.80 0.60 4.24
C GLY A 52 13.44 -0.13 3.05
N ILE A 53 13.43 0.49 1.87
CA ILE A 53 13.83 -0.15 0.60
C ILE A 53 14.88 0.69 -0.12
N GLY A 54 16.03 0.08 -0.41
CA GLY A 54 17.06 0.72 -1.24
C GLY A 54 16.66 0.82 -2.72
N PRO A 55 17.45 1.52 -3.54
CA PRO A 55 17.24 1.60 -4.98
C PRO A 55 17.21 0.23 -5.65
N TYR A 56 16.27 0.01 -6.57
CA TYR A 56 16.17 -1.23 -7.37
C TYR A 56 16.13 -2.53 -6.54
N GLY A 57 15.61 -2.42 -5.32
CA GLY A 57 15.61 -3.46 -4.30
C GLY A 57 14.20 -3.83 -3.85
N GLY A 58 14.12 -4.53 -2.73
CA GLY A 58 12.88 -5.12 -2.24
C GLY A 58 12.91 -6.64 -2.31
N GLY A 59 11.86 -7.27 -1.79
CA GLY A 59 11.83 -8.71 -1.57
C GLY A 59 12.62 -9.15 -0.34
N GLY A 60 12.14 -10.20 0.34
CA GLY A 60 12.80 -10.87 1.46
C GLY A 60 12.71 -10.16 2.81
N LYS A 61 11.93 -9.08 2.94
CA LYS A 61 11.67 -8.39 4.21
C LYS A 61 10.21 -8.00 4.32
N GLN A 62 9.60 -8.33 5.45
CA GLN A 62 8.20 -8.06 5.72
C GLN A 62 8.04 -7.39 7.08
N ASN A 63 7.18 -6.38 7.14
CA ASN A 63 6.74 -5.78 8.39
C ASN A 63 5.24 -6.06 8.57
N CYS A 64 4.84 -6.36 9.80
CA CYS A 64 3.46 -6.71 10.12
C CYS A 64 2.77 -5.58 10.90
N CYS A 65 1.48 -5.29 10.69
CA CYS A 65 0.57 -5.83 9.66
C CYS A 65 -0.47 -4.79 9.24
N VAL A 66 -0.98 -4.89 8.02
CA VAL A 66 -2.16 -4.14 7.56
C VAL A 66 -3.40 -5.04 7.56
N GLY A 67 -4.55 -4.50 7.98
CA GLY A 67 -5.83 -5.21 7.89
C GLY A 67 -6.33 -5.25 6.46
N MET A 68 -6.47 -6.46 5.90
CA MET A 68 -7.00 -6.69 4.55
C MET A 68 -8.22 -7.62 4.58
N PRO A 69 -9.21 -7.43 3.71
CA PRO A 69 -10.36 -8.33 3.68
C PRO A 69 -9.95 -9.71 3.16
N ALA A 70 -10.50 -10.77 3.75
CA ALA A 70 -10.19 -12.15 3.33
C ALA A 70 -10.53 -12.42 1.86
N GLN A 71 -11.59 -11.76 1.37
CA GLN A 71 -12.06 -11.82 -0.01
C GLN A 71 -11.93 -10.43 -0.64
N TRP A 72 -11.39 -10.38 -1.86
CA TRP A 72 -11.34 -9.16 -2.63
C TRP A 72 -12.73 -8.76 -3.16
N SER A 73 -12.98 -7.46 -3.29
CA SER A 73 -14.15 -6.92 -3.98
C SER A 73 -13.76 -5.75 -4.90
N PRO A 74 -14.52 -5.51 -5.99
CA PRO A 74 -14.26 -4.38 -6.87
C PRO A 74 -14.24 -3.04 -6.11
N GLY A 75 -13.23 -2.21 -6.41
CA GLY A 75 -13.04 -0.92 -5.76
C GLY A 75 -12.29 -0.97 -4.42
N LEU A 76 -11.76 -2.14 -4.02
CA LEU A 76 -10.86 -2.23 -2.86
C LEU A 76 -9.63 -1.34 -3.05
N LYS A 77 -9.49 -0.33 -2.19
CA LYS A 77 -8.37 0.61 -2.18
C LYS A 77 -7.65 0.60 -0.84
N VAL A 78 -6.36 0.91 -0.89
CA VAL A 78 -5.54 1.17 0.29
C VAL A 78 -4.85 2.52 0.16
N LEU A 79 -4.63 3.17 1.29
CA LEU A 79 -3.82 4.37 1.38
C LEU A 79 -2.34 3.94 1.44
N VAL A 80 -1.56 4.33 0.45
CA VAL A 80 -0.10 4.18 0.47
C VAL A 80 0.52 5.54 0.73
N GLU A 81 1.41 5.61 1.71
CA GLU A 81 2.19 6.80 2.05
C GLU A 81 3.67 6.44 2.02
N TRP A 82 4.52 7.28 1.44
CA TRP A 82 5.96 7.02 1.41
C TRP A 82 6.81 8.29 1.40
N GLU A 83 8.03 8.14 1.91
CA GLU A 83 9.06 9.16 1.93
C GLU A 83 10.26 8.68 1.10
N LYS A 84 10.66 9.52 0.14
CA LYS A 84 11.69 9.21 -0.86
C LYS A 84 12.94 10.05 -0.64
N ASP A 85 14.08 9.37 -0.54
CA ASP A 85 15.42 9.95 -0.57
C ASP A 85 15.94 9.95 -2.02
N PRO A 86 16.03 11.10 -2.70
CA PRO A 86 16.47 11.17 -4.10
C PRO A 86 17.98 10.92 -4.27
N ALA A 87 18.78 10.97 -3.19
CA ALA A 87 20.23 10.83 -3.26
C ALA A 87 20.77 9.89 -2.16
N PRO A 88 20.38 8.60 -2.19
CA PRO A 88 20.67 7.65 -1.11
C PRO A 88 22.15 7.25 -0.98
N HIS A 89 22.99 7.67 -1.91
CA HIS A 89 24.44 7.46 -1.88
C HIS A 89 25.23 8.70 -1.44
N ALA A 90 24.56 9.84 -1.18
CA ALA A 90 25.24 11.09 -0.83
C ALA A 90 26.14 10.96 0.40
N TYR A 91 25.75 10.14 1.38
CA TYR A 91 26.50 9.90 2.62
C TYR A 91 27.91 9.37 2.39
N GLY A 92 28.15 8.67 1.28
CA GLY A 92 29.44 8.07 0.97
C GLY A 92 30.54 9.09 0.68
N SER A 93 30.17 10.32 0.31
CA SER A 93 31.10 11.40 -0.01
C SER A 93 31.22 12.46 1.08
N TRP A 94 30.56 12.26 2.24
CA TRP A 94 30.56 13.25 3.32
C TRP A 94 31.86 13.16 4.12
N PRO A 95 32.56 14.28 4.36
CA PRO A 95 33.80 14.29 5.14
C PRO A 95 33.56 14.06 6.64
N GLU A 96 32.35 14.32 7.14
CA GLU A 96 32.01 14.16 8.54
C GLU A 96 31.98 12.67 8.92
N ARG A 97 32.68 12.30 10.01
CA ARG A 97 32.67 10.93 10.52
C ARG A 97 31.25 10.56 10.95
N ARG A 98 30.78 9.37 10.56
CA ARG A 98 29.46 8.85 10.96
C ARG A 98 29.22 8.99 12.46
N HIS A 99 28.00 9.36 12.83
CA HIS A 99 27.52 9.52 14.21
C HIS A 99 28.09 10.69 15.03
N THR A 100 28.90 11.59 14.45
CA THR A 100 29.24 12.88 15.12
C THR A 100 28.09 13.89 15.05
N ASP A 101 28.19 15.00 15.79
CA ASP A 101 27.20 16.09 15.73
C ASP A 101 27.15 16.75 14.36
N GLU A 102 28.30 16.92 13.71
CA GLU A 102 28.39 17.47 12.35
C GLU A 102 27.69 16.53 11.35
N TRP A 103 27.96 15.22 11.45
CA TRP A 103 27.29 14.23 10.61
C TRP A 103 25.77 14.20 10.84
N ARG A 104 25.32 14.28 12.11
CA ARG A 104 23.88 14.35 12.44
C ARG A 104 23.23 15.62 11.90
N THR A 105 23.93 16.75 11.98
CA THR A 105 23.48 18.04 11.43
C THR A 105 23.33 17.96 9.91
N ARG A 106 24.33 17.39 9.22
CA ARG A 106 24.27 17.18 7.78
C ARG A 106 23.19 16.18 7.36
N MET A 107 23.02 15.10 8.12
CA MET A 107 21.92 14.15 7.91
C MET A 107 20.55 14.81 8.05
N LYS A 108 20.39 15.70 9.03
CA LYS A 108 19.15 16.49 9.19
C LYS A 108 18.90 17.39 7.98
N ALA A 109 19.94 18.04 7.46
CA ALA A 109 19.84 18.86 6.25
C ALA A 109 19.51 18.02 5.01
N HIS A 110 20.11 16.84 4.85
CA HIS A 110 19.82 15.90 3.76
C HIS A 110 18.36 15.41 3.79
N ARG A 111 17.88 15.01 4.98
CA ARG A 111 16.47 14.58 5.18
C ARG A 111 15.46 15.68 4.87
N ALA A 112 15.84 16.96 4.98
CA ALA A 112 14.96 18.07 4.60
C ALA A 112 14.67 18.11 3.08
N GLY A 113 15.50 17.45 2.26
CA GLY A 113 15.29 17.30 0.82
C GLY A 113 14.44 16.09 0.44
N TYR A 114 13.92 15.32 1.39
CA TYR A 114 13.08 14.16 1.08
C TYR A 114 11.70 14.61 0.63
N SER A 115 11.18 13.94 -0.39
CA SER A 115 9.80 14.15 -0.84
C SER A 115 8.87 13.15 -0.17
N ARG A 116 7.68 13.61 0.23
CA ARG A 116 6.62 12.78 0.80
C ARG A 116 5.44 12.70 -0.15
N HIS A 117 4.84 11.53 -0.22
CA HIS A 117 3.79 11.22 -1.17
C HIS A 117 2.71 10.39 -0.50
N SER A 118 1.50 10.48 -1.05
CA SER A 118 0.35 9.73 -0.57
C SER A 118 -0.65 9.52 -1.71
N VAL A 119 -1.19 8.31 -1.81
CA VAL A 119 -2.24 8.01 -2.80
C VAL A 119 -3.13 6.87 -2.34
N TRP A 120 -4.42 6.96 -2.67
CA TRP A 120 -5.33 5.83 -2.61
C TRP A 120 -5.20 5.03 -3.89
N VAL A 121 -4.71 3.79 -3.77
CA VAL A 121 -4.44 2.90 -4.90
C VAL A 121 -5.33 1.68 -4.83
N GLU A 122 -5.82 1.23 -5.98
CA GLU A 122 -6.58 -0.02 -6.09
C GLU A 122 -5.66 -1.21 -5.86
N VAL A 123 -6.17 -2.17 -5.10
CA VAL A 123 -5.49 -3.44 -4.86
C VAL A 123 -5.85 -4.39 -5.99
N ALA A 124 -4.84 -4.96 -6.64
CA ALA A 124 -5.04 -5.96 -7.68
C ALA A 124 -5.95 -7.10 -7.18
N PRO A 125 -6.85 -7.62 -8.02
CA PRO A 125 -7.74 -8.72 -7.64
C PRO A 125 -6.97 -9.91 -7.07
N TYR A 126 -7.49 -10.49 -5.99
CA TYR A 126 -6.95 -11.72 -5.40
C TYR A 126 -8.07 -12.68 -5.00
N GLU A 127 -7.87 -13.96 -5.31
CA GLU A 127 -8.76 -15.04 -4.85
C GLU A 127 -8.40 -15.49 -3.43
N ARG A 128 -7.11 -15.48 -3.12
CA ARG A 128 -6.58 -15.79 -1.79
C ARG A 128 -5.66 -14.67 -1.34
N LEU A 129 -5.91 -14.19 -0.13
CA LEU A 129 -5.08 -13.19 0.51
C LEU A 129 -3.69 -13.78 0.84
N GLY A 130 -2.64 -13.13 0.33
CA GLY A 130 -1.24 -13.44 0.58
C GLY A 130 -0.52 -12.28 1.27
N VAL A 131 0.58 -11.80 0.72
CA VAL A 131 1.37 -10.67 1.25
C VAL A 131 0.90 -9.40 0.55
N VAL A 132 0.82 -8.27 1.27
CA VAL A 132 0.60 -6.96 0.64
C VAL A 132 1.92 -6.45 0.09
N ASP A 133 2.09 -6.56 -1.22
CA ASP A 133 3.24 -6.03 -1.95
C ASP A 133 2.94 -4.60 -2.43
N VAL A 134 3.83 -3.67 -2.12
CA VAL A 134 3.81 -2.30 -2.67
C VAL A 134 4.97 -2.13 -3.65
N HIS A 135 4.64 -1.90 -4.91
CA HIS A 135 5.61 -1.55 -5.95
C HIS A 135 5.72 -0.04 -6.07
N PHE A 136 6.93 0.51 -5.86
CA PHE A 136 7.25 1.91 -6.11
C PHE A 136 7.85 2.05 -7.50
N LEU A 137 7.18 2.82 -8.34
CA LEU A 137 7.47 2.98 -9.77
C LEU A 137 8.00 4.40 -10.05
N PRO A 138 8.58 4.64 -11.23
CA PRO A 138 8.93 5.99 -11.66
C PRO A 138 7.73 6.95 -11.62
N CYS A 139 8.02 8.25 -11.54
CA CYS A 139 7.00 9.31 -11.49
C CYS A 139 6.06 9.22 -10.28
N ASP A 140 6.55 8.71 -9.15
CA ASP A 140 5.81 8.62 -7.89
C ASP A 140 4.49 7.83 -8.02
N GLN A 141 4.48 6.87 -8.94
CA GLN A 141 3.39 5.91 -9.11
C GLN A 141 3.63 4.70 -8.19
N VAL A 142 2.53 4.09 -7.75
CA VAL A 142 2.56 2.86 -6.96
C VAL A 142 1.55 1.85 -7.49
N ALA A 143 1.85 0.57 -7.31
CA ALA A 143 0.94 -0.52 -7.58
C ALA A 143 0.92 -1.46 -6.38
N VAL A 144 -0.26 -2.01 -6.07
CA VAL A 144 -0.44 -2.86 -4.88
C VAL A 144 -1.10 -4.18 -5.26
N SER A 145 -0.53 -5.28 -4.79
CA SER A 145 -1.15 -6.60 -4.83
C SER A 145 -1.20 -7.22 -3.45
N ALA A 146 -2.14 -8.13 -3.23
CA ALA A 146 -2.25 -8.88 -1.99
C ALA A 146 -2.36 -10.40 -2.25
N VAL A 147 -1.67 -10.89 -3.30
CA VAL A 147 -1.75 -12.28 -3.76
C VAL A 147 -0.74 -13.19 -3.04
N VAL A 148 -0.94 -14.50 -3.15
CA VAL A 148 -0.02 -15.52 -2.63
C VAL A 148 1.19 -15.79 -3.55
N THR A 149 1.11 -15.37 -4.80
CA THR A 149 2.14 -15.57 -5.82
C THR A 149 3.22 -14.51 -5.65
N LEU A 150 4.49 -14.87 -5.79
CA LEU A 150 5.61 -13.92 -5.68
C LEU A 150 5.85 -13.16 -6.98
N PRO A 151 6.43 -11.94 -6.93
CA PRO A 151 6.87 -11.23 -8.13
C PRO A 151 7.78 -12.06 -9.03
N GLY A 152 7.54 -11.97 -10.34
CA GLY A 152 8.28 -12.73 -11.36
C GLY A 152 7.80 -14.17 -11.59
N MET A 153 6.86 -14.67 -10.78
CA MET A 153 6.25 -15.97 -10.98
C MET A 153 5.01 -15.88 -11.90
N PRO A 154 4.68 -16.94 -12.67
CA PRO A 154 3.45 -16.99 -13.44
C PRO A 154 2.22 -16.74 -12.58
N GLY A 155 1.33 -15.85 -13.04
CA GLY A 155 0.11 -15.47 -12.32
C GLY A 155 0.27 -14.31 -11.32
N TYR A 156 1.46 -13.72 -11.18
CA TYR A 156 1.60 -12.46 -10.46
C TYR A 156 0.92 -11.32 -11.23
N PRO A 157 0.17 -10.40 -10.58
CA PRO A 157 -0.58 -9.35 -11.28
C PRO A 157 0.26 -8.35 -12.08
N PHE A 158 1.56 -8.25 -11.79
CA PHE A 158 2.44 -7.25 -12.38
C PHE A 158 3.69 -7.84 -13.07
N GLY A 159 4.12 -7.21 -14.15
CA GLY A 159 5.31 -7.60 -14.93
C GLY A 159 6.45 -6.59 -14.88
N PHE A 160 6.62 -5.88 -13.76
CA PHE A 160 7.59 -4.77 -13.69
C PHE A 160 9.04 -5.26 -13.67
N PRO A 161 9.92 -4.73 -14.54
CA PRO A 161 11.34 -5.06 -14.49
C PRO A 161 11.99 -4.44 -13.25
N ARG A 162 13.08 -5.05 -12.74
CA ARG A 162 13.76 -4.58 -11.52
C ARG A 162 14.23 -3.13 -11.58
N ARG A 163 14.68 -2.68 -12.75
CA ARG A 163 15.11 -1.30 -13.01
C ARG A 163 14.15 -0.68 -14.01
N MET A 164 13.51 0.40 -13.60
CA MET A 164 12.68 1.23 -14.47
C MET A 164 13.25 2.64 -14.46
N GLU A 165 13.37 3.22 -15.65
CA GLU A 165 13.74 4.62 -15.82
C GLU A 165 12.46 5.45 -15.94
N ALA A 166 12.48 6.65 -15.37
CA ALA A 166 11.37 7.59 -15.57
C ALA A 166 11.42 8.13 -17.00
N LEU A 167 10.28 8.12 -17.69
CA LEU A 167 10.12 9.01 -18.84
C LEU A 167 10.16 10.45 -18.33
N SER A 168 10.92 11.31 -18.99
CA SER A 168 11.01 12.73 -18.66
C SER A 168 10.42 13.57 -19.82
N PRO A 169 9.43 14.42 -19.56
CA PRO A 169 8.77 14.67 -18.28
C PRO A 169 7.81 13.54 -17.87
N CYS A 170 7.55 13.43 -16.57
CA CYS A 170 6.52 12.53 -16.05
C CYS A 170 5.14 12.92 -16.59
N PRO A 171 4.27 11.96 -16.94
CA PRO A 171 2.90 12.24 -17.34
C PRO A 171 2.17 13.01 -16.23
N VAL A 172 1.39 14.02 -16.63
CA VAL A 172 0.48 14.73 -15.74
C VAL A 172 -0.85 13.97 -15.78
N HIS A 173 -1.27 13.38 -14.65
CA HIS A 173 -2.53 12.65 -14.51
C HIS A 173 -3.54 13.45 -13.70
#